data_AF-A0A2A3AH38-F1
#
_entry.id   AF-A0A2A3AH38-F1
#
_cell.length_a   1.000
_cell.length_b   1.000
_cell.length_c   1.000
_cell.angle_alpha   90.00
_cell.angle_beta   90.00
_cell.angle_gamma   90.00
#
_symmetry.space_group_name_H-M   'P 1'
#
loop_
_entity.id
_entity.type
_entity.pdbx_description
1 polymer ?
#
loop_
_entity_poly.entity_id
_entity_poly.type
_entity_poly.pdbx_seq_one_letter_code
_entity_poly.pdbx_strand_id
1 'polypeptide(L)'
;MATHVLFEGDTGVIVREDGLTVEGVSLTGLIDAAKRAALLADRIELCGGLGVEDAAKVIVAVGANANVRLNRYGYESLEQVAAYKVAFEDGKVGDGAFLYGSAQSTPLKYHDGIMTAGVADESSLIERAREAQATCAGIIELYGGLGAQAAATVRRVTGEALPVGFID
;
A
#
# COMPACT_ATOMS: atom_id res chain seq x y z
N MET A 1 -5.09 13.08 10.55
CA MET A 1 -6.10 12.04 10.24
C MET A 1 -5.41 10.71 10.45
N ALA A 2 -5.92 9.89 11.35
CA ALA A 2 -5.33 8.57 11.62
C ALA A 2 -5.73 7.59 10.50
N THR A 3 -4.76 6.87 9.96
CA THR A 3 -4.94 5.93 8.84
C THR A 3 -4.53 4.53 9.27
N HIS A 4 -5.33 3.53 8.91
CA HIS A 4 -5.01 2.12 9.09
C HIS A 4 -5.02 1.43 7.73
N VAL A 5 -3.86 0.96 7.28
CA VAL A 5 -3.71 0.16 6.07
C VAL A 5 -3.91 -1.31 6.45
N LEU A 6 -4.89 -1.96 5.81
CA LEU A 6 -5.11 -3.40 5.91
C LEU A 6 -4.73 -4.04 4.58
N PHE A 7 -3.77 -4.95 4.61
CA PHE A 7 -3.35 -5.70 3.42
C PHE A 7 -3.62 -7.19 3.58
N GLU A 8 -4.05 -7.88 2.54
CA GLU A 8 -4.06 -9.35 2.59
C GLU A 8 -2.63 -9.89 2.59
N GLY A 9 -2.29 -10.66 3.60
CA GLY A 9 -0.98 -11.28 3.73
C GLY A 9 -0.75 -11.84 5.13
N ASP A 10 0.52 -11.95 5.51
CA ASP A 10 0.91 -12.47 6.82
C ASP A 10 0.35 -11.61 7.95
N THR A 11 -0.34 -12.26 8.89
CA THR A 11 -1.13 -11.55 9.89
C THR A 11 -0.25 -10.85 10.92
N GLY A 12 -0.47 -9.56 11.12
CA GLY A 12 0.23 -8.79 12.16
C GLY A 12 0.52 -7.35 11.76
N VAL A 13 0.86 -6.53 12.75
CA VAL A 13 1.22 -5.13 12.53
C VAL A 13 2.69 -5.04 12.18
N ILE A 14 2.98 -4.57 10.97
CA ILE A 14 4.35 -4.39 10.46
C ILE A 14 4.84 -2.94 10.59
N VAL A 15 3.91 -1.97 10.65
CA VAL A 15 4.23 -0.55 10.92
C VAL A 15 3.27 -0.02 11.97
N ARG A 16 3.83 0.68 12.96
CA ARG A 16 3.07 1.50 13.92
C ARG A 16 3.81 2.81 14.16
N GLU A 17 3.26 3.89 13.63
CA GLU A 17 3.75 5.26 13.77
C GLU A 17 2.60 6.20 14.17
N ASP A 18 2.93 7.43 14.56
CA ASP A 18 1.94 8.41 14.99
C ASP A 18 0.95 8.70 13.85
N GLY A 19 -0.28 8.20 14.01
CA GLY A 19 -1.36 8.37 13.03
C GLY A 19 -1.35 7.39 11.85
N LEU A 20 -0.46 6.38 11.83
CA LEU A 20 -0.46 5.34 10.79
C LEU A 20 -0.23 3.94 11.39
N THR A 21 -1.05 2.98 10.99
CA THR A 21 -0.79 1.55 11.21
C THR A 21 -0.87 0.80 9.89
N VAL A 22 0.05 -0.14 9.67
CA VAL A 22 0.00 -1.10 8.55
C VAL A 22 -0.09 -2.51 9.15
N GLU A 23 -1.20 -3.19 8.88
CA GLU A 23 -1.53 -4.52 9.43
C GLU A 23 -1.83 -5.49 8.29
N GLY A 24 -1.12 -6.61 8.28
CA GLY A 24 -1.45 -7.74 7.44
C GLY A 24 -2.60 -8.52 8.05
N VAL A 25 -3.55 -8.96 7.23
CA VAL A 25 -4.76 -9.66 7.64
C VAL A 25 -5.07 -10.80 6.69
N SER A 26 -5.74 -11.84 7.20
CA SER A 26 -6.32 -12.85 6.32
C SER A 26 -7.68 -12.38 5.77
N LEU A 27 -8.08 -12.90 4.61
CA LEU A 27 -9.40 -12.62 4.03
C LEU A 27 -10.55 -12.91 5.00
N THR A 28 -10.45 -13.99 5.78
CA THR A 28 -11.46 -14.36 6.78
C THR A 28 -11.48 -13.41 7.97
N GLY A 29 -10.34 -12.80 8.30
CA GLY A 29 -10.19 -11.87 9.43
C GLY A 29 -10.43 -10.40 9.08
N LEU A 30 -10.54 -10.06 7.79
CA LEU A 30 -10.60 -8.69 7.28
C LEU A 30 -11.68 -7.84 7.97
N ILE A 31 -12.90 -8.35 8.10
CA ILE A 31 -14.03 -7.58 8.64
C ILE A 31 -13.82 -7.23 10.11
N ASP A 32 -13.31 -8.18 10.90
CA ASP A 32 -13.05 -7.93 12.32
C ASP A 32 -11.86 -6.99 12.51
N ALA A 33 -10.82 -7.11 11.67
CA ALA A 33 -9.71 -6.18 11.64
C ALA A 33 -10.17 -4.76 11.30
N ALA A 34 -10.99 -4.60 10.25
CA ALA A 34 -11.54 -3.30 9.86
C ALA A 34 -12.40 -2.66 10.96
N LYS A 35 -13.22 -3.43 11.65
CA LYS A 35 -13.99 -2.94 12.81
C LYS A 35 -13.09 -2.45 13.93
N ARG A 36 -12.00 -3.17 14.24
CA ARG A 36 -11.01 -2.72 15.24
C ARG A 36 -10.27 -1.46 14.80
N ALA A 37 -9.85 -1.43 13.53
CA ALA A 37 -9.18 -0.27 12.94
C ALA A 37 -10.05 0.99 13.01
N ALA A 38 -11.35 0.86 12.70
CA ALA A 38 -12.31 1.97 12.73
C ALA A 38 -12.58 2.55 14.14
N LEU A 39 -12.10 1.91 15.22
CA LEU A 39 -12.15 2.49 16.56
C LEU A 39 -11.06 3.53 16.79
N LEU A 40 -9.99 3.51 15.99
CA LEU A 40 -8.76 4.28 16.21
C LEU A 40 -8.32 5.10 14.99
N ALA A 41 -8.86 4.78 13.80
CA ALA A 41 -8.51 5.42 12.55
C ALA A 41 -9.72 6.07 11.89
N ASP A 42 -9.52 7.27 11.36
CA ASP A 42 -10.51 8.00 10.57
C ASP A 42 -10.61 7.42 9.16
N ARG A 43 -9.55 6.76 8.69
CA ARG A 43 -9.41 6.18 7.35
C ARG A 43 -8.88 4.75 7.41
N ILE A 44 -9.46 3.88 6.58
CA ILE A 44 -8.98 2.53 6.31
C ILE A 44 -8.59 2.45 4.83
N GLU A 45 -7.37 2.02 4.56
CA GLU A 45 -6.85 1.80 3.21
C GLU A 45 -6.67 0.30 2.99
N LEU A 46 -7.26 -0.23 1.92
CA LEU A 46 -7.25 -1.66 1.61
C LEU A 46 -6.31 -1.95 0.44
N CYS A 47 -5.53 -3.02 0.54
CA CYS A 47 -4.62 -3.48 -0.52
C CYS A 47 -4.29 -4.97 -0.36
N GLY A 48 -3.40 -5.49 -1.21
CA GLY A 48 -2.98 -6.90 -1.23
C GLY A 48 -4.15 -7.83 -1.54
N GLY A 49 -4.38 -8.20 -2.79
CA GLY A 49 -5.44 -9.15 -3.18
C GLY A 49 -6.91 -8.72 -2.92
N LEU A 50 -7.16 -7.70 -2.09
CA LEU A 50 -8.48 -7.23 -1.70
C LEU A 50 -9.18 -6.53 -2.88
N GLY A 51 -10.40 -6.96 -3.18
CA GLY A 51 -11.18 -6.46 -4.30
C GLY A 51 -12.26 -5.46 -3.92
N VAL A 52 -13.01 -5.00 -4.94
CA VAL A 52 -14.17 -4.12 -4.75
C VAL A 52 -15.26 -4.74 -3.88
N GLU A 53 -15.42 -6.07 -3.93
CA GLU A 53 -16.38 -6.78 -3.08
C GLU A 53 -15.97 -6.75 -1.60
N ASP A 54 -14.68 -6.88 -1.30
CA ASP A 54 -14.17 -6.84 0.06
C ASP A 54 -14.25 -5.43 0.62
N ALA A 55 -13.89 -4.42 -0.18
CA ALA A 55 -14.08 -3.02 0.16
C ALA A 55 -15.55 -2.70 0.49
N ALA A 56 -16.50 -3.20 -0.32
CA ALA A 56 -17.93 -3.00 -0.07
C ALA A 56 -18.38 -3.63 1.26
N LYS A 57 -17.94 -4.86 1.57
CA LYS A 57 -18.24 -5.53 2.85
C LYS A 57 -17.65 -4.75 4.03
N VAL A 58 -16.42 -4.25 3.89
CA VAL A 58 -15.75 -3.43 4.91
C VAL A 58 -16.52 -2.13 5.14
N ILE A 59 -16.91 -1.41 4.09
CA ILE A 59 -17.71 -0.18 4.17
C ILE A 59 -18.99 -0.42 4.98
N VAL A 60 -19.73 -1.48 4.67
CA VAL A 60 -20.95 -1.83 5.42
C VAL A 60 -20.64 -2.14 6.88
N ALA A 61 -19.57 -2.88 7.15
CA ALA A 61 -19.21 -3.32 8.49
C ALA A 61 -18.73 -2.19 9.41
N VAL A 62 -18.00 -1.21 8.88
CA VAL A 62 -17.46 -0.08 9.67
C VAL A 62 -18.44 1.11 9.74
N GLY A 63 -19.37 1.21 8.78
CA GLY A 63 -20.35 2.29 8.74
C GLY A 63 -19.71 3.67 8.67
N ALA A 64 -20.20 4.60 9.49
CA ALA A 64 -19.69 5.98 9.53
C ALA A 64 -18.41 6.16 10.36
N ASN A 65 -17.87 5.10 10.97
CA ASN A 65 -16.73 5.20 11.88
C ASN A 65 -15.41 5.50 11.17
N ALA A 66 -15.27 5.07 9.91
CA ALA A 66 -14.07 5.31 9.13
C ALA A 66 -14.37 5.42 7.63
N ASN A 67 -13.58 6.24 6.93
CA ASN A 67 -13.59 6.30 5.47
C ASN A 67 -12.79 5.14 4.91
N VAL A 68 -13.42 4.28 4.11
CA VAL A 68 -12.75 3.13 3.48
C VAL A 68 -12.32 3.50 2.07
N ARG A 69 -11.08 3.18 1.74
CA ARG A 69 -10.48 3.35 0.43
C ARG A 69 -9.79 2.07 -0.03
N LEU A 70 -9.71 1.88 -1.34
CA LEU A 70 -9.11 0.72 -1.97
C LEU A 70 -7.96 1.18 -2.86
N ASN A 71 -6.79 0.57 -2.70
CA ASN A 71 -5.60 0.84 -3.51
C ASN A 71 -5.89 0.47 -4.97
N ARG A 72 -5.47 1.35 -5.88
CA ARG A 72 -5.59 1.13 -7.31
C ARG A 72 -4.22 1.17 -7.96
N TYR A 73 -3.94 0.16 -8.77
CA TYR A 73 -2.72 0.07 -9.53
C TYR A 73 -2.83 0.84 -10.85
N GLY A 74 -2.05 1.92 -10.95
CA GLY A 74 -1.89 2.65 -12.19
C GLY A 74 -0.94 1.90 -13.12
N TYR A 75 -1.48 1.39 -14.23
CA TYR A 75 -0.71 0.95 -15.39
C TYR A 75 -1.07 1.86 -16.57
N GLU A 76 -0.07 2.36 -17.30
CA GLU A 76 -0.32 3.16 -18.52
C GLU A 76 -0.39 2.29 -19.78
N SER A 77 -0.15 0.99 -19.66
CA SER A 77 -0.08 0.05 -20.79
C SER A 77 -0.70 -1.30 -20.41
N LEU A 78 -1.49 -1.86 -21.32
CA LEU A 78 -2.09 -3.19 -21.18
C LEU A 78 -1.03 -4.29 -21.17
N GLU A 79 0.07 -4.09 -21.88
CA GLU A 79 1.21 -5.00 -21.90
C GLU A 79 1.88 -5.08 -20.53
N GLN A 80 2.00 -3.95 -19.82
CA GLN A 80 2.51 -3.94 -18.44
C GLN A 80 1.56 -4.69 -17.49
N VAL A 81 0.25 -4.50 -17.63
CA VAL A 81 -0.76 -5.26 -16.86
C VAL A 81 -0.61 -6.75 -17.12
N ALA A 82 -0.52 -7.16 -18.39
CA ALA A 82 -0.39 -8.56 -18.78
C ALA A 82 0.92 -9.17 -18.26
N ALA A 83 2.04 -8.46 -18.39
CA ALA A 83 3.34 -8.91 -17.91
C ALA A 83 3.35 -9.07 -16.38
N TYR A 84 2.79 -8.10 -15.65
CA TYR A 84 2.64 -8.20 -14.21
C TYR A 84 1.77 -9.39 -13.79
N LYS A 85 0.63 -9.59 -14.47
CA LYS A 85 -0.27 -10.73 -14.20
C LYS A 85 0.44 -12.07 -14.38
N VAL A 86 1.19 -12.25 -15.46
CA VAL A 86 2.00 -13.45 -15.71
C VAL A 86 3.04 -13.63 -14.61
N ALA A 87 3.79 -12.58 -14.26
CA ALA A 87 4.79 -12.65 -13.21
C ALA A 87 4.19 -13.00 -11.84
N PHE A 88 3.01 -12.47 -11.52
CA PHE A 88 2.27 -12.80 -10.30
C PHE A 88 1.84 -14.27 -10.27
N GLU A 89 1.24 -14.78 -11.35
CA GLU A 89 0.83 -16.20 -11.44
C GLU A 89 2.01 -17.17 -11.35
N ASP A 90 3.17 -16.75 -11.86
CA ASP A 90 4.41 -17.50 -11.78
C ASP A 90 5.14 -17.38 -10.42
N GLY A 91 4.66 -16.53 -9.50
CA GLY A 91 5.33 -16.24 -8.23
C GLY A 91 6.66 -15.46 -8.37
N LYS A 92 6.82 -14.69 -9.45
CA LYS A 92 8.04 -13.95 -9.83
C LYS A 92 7.90 -12.44 -9.73
N VAL A 93 6.80 -11.94 -9.19
CA VAL A 93 6.51 -10.50 -9.21
C VAL A 93 7.53 -9.69 -8.40
N GLY A 94 8.20 -10.30 -7.42
CA GLY A 94 9.10 -9.62 -6.48
C GLY A 94 8.34 -9.05 -5.28
N ASP A 95 9.08 -8.53 -4.31
CA ASP A 95 8.51 -8.01 -3.06
C ASP A 95 7.78 -6.67 -3.28
N GLY A 96 6.73 -6.42 -2.50
CA GLY A 96 6.02 -5.13 -2.54
C GLY A 96 6.74 -4.06 -1.73
N ALA A 97 6.83 -2.82 -2.22
CA ALA A 97 7.36 -1.69 -1.47
C ALA A 97 6.25 -0.73 -1.05
N PHE A 98 5.91 -0.73 0.24
CA PHE A 98 4.87 0.11 0.83
C PHE A 98 5.49 1.40 1.36
N LEU A 99 5.28 2.49 0.63
CA LEU A 99 5.71 3.82 1.04
C LEU A 99 4.52 4.55 1.63
N TYR A 100 4.71 5.19 2.77
CA TYR A 100 3.62 5.85 3.47
C TYR A 100 4.00 7.25 3.95
N GLY A 101 3.03 8.17 3.95
CA GLY A 101 3.22 9.49 4.53
C GLY A 101 3.54 9.39 6.02
N SER A 102 4.61 10.04 6.46
CA SER A 102 5.03 10.09 7.87
C SER A 102 5.59 11.47 8.22
N ALA A 103 5.64 11.82 9.51
CA ALA A 103 6.30 13.04 9.95
C ALA A 103 7.83 12.98 9.80
N GLN A 104 8.41 11.78 9.77
CA GLN A 104 9.84 11.56 9.61
C GLN A 104 10.09 10.49 8.55
N SER A 105 11.08 10.73 7.71
CA SER A 105 11.52 9.73 6.74
C SER A 105 12.20 8.58 7.47
N THR A 106 11.88 7.34 7.10
CA THR A 106 12.51 6.14 7.69
C THR A 106 13.24 5.34 6.61
N PRO A 107 14.26 4.53 6.97
CA PRO A 107 14.92 3.65 6.01
C PRO A 107 13.96 2.54 5.55
N LEU A 108 14.23 1.95 4.38
CA LEU A 108 13.48 0.83 3.86
C LEU A 108 13.72 -0.41 4.74
N LYS A 109 12.64 -1.00 5.28
CA LYS A 109 12.68 -2.17 6.17
C LYS A 109 11.94 -3.35 5.57
N TYR A 110 12.51 -4.54 5.71
CA TYR A 110 11.93 -5.79 5.24
C TYR A 110 11.09 -6.47 6.31
N HIS A 111 9.92 -6.91 5.89
CA HIS A 111 8.94 -7.68 6.65
C HIS A 111 8.34 -8.72 5.71
N ASP A 112 8.84 -9.96 5.75
CA ASP A 112 8.27 -11.14 5.06
C ASP A 112 7.71 -10.86 3.64
N GLY A 113 8.59 -10.48 2.71
CA GLY A 113 8.22 -10.18 1.31
C GLY A 113 7.63 -8.79 1.06
N ILE A 114 7.60 -7.95 2.09
CA ILE A 114 7.16 -6.55 2.02
C ILE A 114 8.25 -5.63 2.55
N MET A 115 8.61 -4.63 1.75
CA MET A 115 9.42 -3.51 2.16
C MET A 115 8.52 -2.37 2.64
N THR A 116 8.87 -1.69 3.71
CA THR A 116 8.11 -0.53 4.22
C THR A 116 9.03 0.66 4.47
N ALA A 117 8.55 1.87 4.18
CA ALA A 117 9.25 3.10 4.57
C ALA A 117 8.31 4.30 4.71
N GLY A 118 8.60 5.12 5.70
CA GLY A 118 7.99 6.42 5.94
C GLY A 118 8.63 7.50 5.07
N VAL A 119 7.79 8.37 4.54
CA VAL A 119 8.13 9.46 3.62
C VAL A 119 7.61 10.77 4.20
N ALA A 120 8.53 11.66 4.58
CA ALA A 120 8.16 12.99 5.10
C ALA A 120 7.97 14.05 4.01
N ASP A 121 8.61 13.89 2.85
CA ASP A 121 8.60 14.88 1.79
C ASP A 121 8.90 14.24 0.42
N GLU A 122 8.84 15.06 -0.64
CA GLU A 122 9.10 14.57 -2.00
C GLU A 122 10.54 14.06 -2.18
N SER A 123 11.52 14.61 -1.46
CA SER A 123 12.91 14.17 -1.60
C SER A 123 13.10 12.77 -1.06
N SER A 124 12.52 12.46 0.11
CA SER A 124 12.54 11.11 0.66
C SER A 124 11.68 10.14 -0.15
N LEU A 125 10.58 10.59 -0.76
CA LEU A 125 9.81 9.77 -1.70
C LEU A 125 10.68 9.28 -2.86
N ILE A 126 11.44 10.21 -3.47
CA ILE A 126 12.33 9.91 -4.59
C ILE A 126 13.44 8.94 -4.17
N GLU A 127 14.03 9.17 -3.00
CA GLU A 127 15.07 8.30 -2.45
C GLU A 127 14.54 6.88 -2.24
N ARG A 128 13.41 6.73 -1.54
CA ARG A 128 12.79 5.43 -1.25
C ARG A 128 12.31 4.70 -2.51
N ALA A 129 11.79 5.42 -3.50
CA ALA A 129 11.40 4.84 -4.78
C ALA A 129 12.60 4.25 -5.55
N ARG A 130 13.75 4.96 -5.55
CA ARG A 130 14.99 4.47 -6.15
C ARG A 130 15.56 3.28 -5.40
N GLU A 131 15.50 3.30 -4.07
CA GLU A 131 15.95 2.20 -3.22
C GLU A 131 15.10 0.93 -3.44
N ALA A 132 13.78 1.08 -3.54
CA ALA A 132 12.86 0.00 -3.89
C ALA A 132 13.18 -0.59 -5.27
N GLN A 133 13.39 0.26 -6.28
CA GLN A 133 13.79 -0.20 -7.61
C GLN A 133 15.15 -0.92 -7.60
N ALA A 134 16.15 -0.37 -6.90
CA ALA A 134 17.47 -0.97 -6.78
C ALA A 134 17.45 -2.33 -6.08
N THR A 135 16.44 -2.57 -5.23
CA THR A 135 16.23 -3.87 -4.58
C THR A 135 15.20 -4.75 -5.28
N CYS A 136 14.90 -4.45 -6.55
CA CYS A 136 14.02 -5.25 -7.39
C CYS A 136 12.60 -5.42 -6.82
N ALA A 137 12.05 -4.37 -6.21
CA ALA A 137 10.63 -4.33 -5.84
C ALA A 137 9.77 -4.69 -7.06
N GLY A 138 8.76 -5.52 -6.85
CA GLY A 138 7.79 -5.88 -7.87
C GLY A 138 6.76 -4.81 -8.16
N ILE A 139 6.48 -4.02 -7.13
CA ILE A 139 5.48 -2.95 -7.13
C ILE A 139 5.82 -1.94 -6.05
N ILE A 140 5.47 -0.67 -6.28
CA ILE A 140 5.49 0.36 -5.24
C ILE A 140 4.03 0.72 -4.92
N GLU A 141 3.66 0.71 -3.66
CA GLU A 141 2.32 1.05 -3.19
C GLU A 141 2.39 2.23 -2.22
N LEU A 142 1.51 3.19 -2.41
CA LEU A 142 1.52 4.48 -1.72
C LEU A 142 0.31 4.61 -0.77
N TYR A 143 0.62 4.89 0.50
CA TYR A 143 -0.34 4.92 1.59
C TYR A 143 -0.27 6.21 2.42
N GLY A 144 -1.22 6.39 3.33
CA GLY A 144 -1.13 7.44 4.35
C GLY A 144 -1.16 8.85 3.77
N GLY A 145 -1.93 9.04 2.70
CA GLY A 145 -2.09 10.34 2.02
C GLY A 145 -1.18 10.58 0.82
N LEU A 146 -0.32 9.62 0.46
CA LEU A 146 0.46 9.66 -0.78
C LEU A 146 -0.43 9.30 -2.00
N GLY A 147 -1.10 10.30 -2.57
CA GLY A 147 -2.03 10.14 -3.70
C GLY A 147 -1.40 10.27 -5.09
N ALA A 148 -2.21 10.62 -6.09
CA ALA A 148 -1.83 10.65 -7.51
C ALA A 148 -0.58 11.50 -7.81
N GLN A 149 -0.38 12.61 -7.12
CA GLN A 149 0.82 13.44 -7.29
C GLN A 149 2.10 12.71 -6.88
N ALA A 150 2.07 11.98 -5.76
CA ALA A 150 3.19 11.16 -5.31
C ALA A 150 3.43 10.01 -6.29
N ALA A 151 2.36 9.35 -6.78
CA ALA A 151 2.46 8.30 -7.77
C ALA A 151 3.13 8.78 -9.07
N ALA A 152 2.76 9.97 -9.56
CA ALA A 152 3.38 10.58 -10.72
C ALA A 152 4.88 10.86 -10.51
N THR A 153 5.28 11.31 -9.32
CA THR A 153 6.71 11.48 -8.99
C THR A 153 7.45 10.13 -8.99
N VAL A 154 6.89 9.10 -8.34
CA VAL A 154 7.49 7.75 -8.32
C VAL A 154 7.69 7.21 -9.74
N ARG A 155 6.65 7.26 -10.58
CA ARG A 155 6.75 6.79 -11.98
C ARG A 155 7.84 7.50 -12.77
N ARG A 156 7.96 8.82 -12.60
CA ARG A 156 8.99 9.63 -13.29
C ARG A 156 10.40 9.21 -12.88
N VAL A 157 10.64 8.99 -11.58
CA VAL A 157 12.00 8.69 -11.09
C VAL A 157 12.43 7.25 -11.29
N THR A 158 11.49 6.31 -11.40
CA THR A 158 11.75 4.91 -11.72
C THR A 158 11.81 4.64 -13.22
N GLY A 159 11.58 5.66 -14.06
CA GLY A 159 11.52 5.50 -15.51
C GLY A 159 10.36 4.60 -15.96
N GLU A 160 9.25 4.63 -15.23
CA GLU A 160 8.03 3.84 -15.48
C GLU A 160 8.23 2.31 -15.42
N ALA A 161 9.35 1.86 -14.84
CA ALA A 161 9.71 0.46 -14.78
C ALA A 161 8.86 -0.37 -13.81
N LEU A 162 8.25 0.28 -12.81
CA LEU A 162 7.48 -0.36 -11.76
C LEU A 162 6.02 0.07 -11.80
N PRO A 163 5.06 -0.85 -11.60
CA PRO A 163 3.69 -0.50 -11.30
C PRO A 163 3.63 0.33 -10.02
N VAL A 164 2.71 1.29 -9.97
CA VAL A 164 2.50 2.13 -8.79
C VAL A 164 1.04 2.09 -8.35
N GLY A 165 0.81 1.54 -7.16
CA GLY A 165 -0.47 1.59 -6.46
C GLY A 165 -0.60 2.86 -5.64
N PHE A 166 -1.76 3.50 -5.65
CA PHE A 166 -2.06 4.62 -4.76
C PHE A 166 -3.53 4.70 -4.40
N ILE A 167 -3.84 5.50 -3.38
CA ILE A 167 -5.19 5.78 -2.91
C ILE A 167 -5.60 7.22 -3.28
N ASP A 168 -6.83 7.40 -3.76
CA ASP A 168 -7.53 8.68 -3.96
C ASP A 168 -8.79 8.77 -3.06
#